data_AF-A0A8T9QBL4-F1
#
_entry.id   AF-A0A8T9QBL4-F1
#
_cell.length_a   1.000
_cell.length_b   1.000
_cell.length_c   1.000
_cell.angle_alpha   90.00
_cell.angle_beta   90.00
_cell.angle_gamma   90.00
#
_symmetry.space_group_name_H-M   'P 1'
#
loop_
_entity.id
_entity.type
_entity.pdbx_description
1 polymer ?
#
loop_
_entity_poly.entity_id
_entity_poly.type
_entity_poly.pdbx_seq_one_letter_code
_entity_poly.pdbx_strand_id
1 'polypeptide(L)'
;MRQQGGGRQDSTTVKGKFYRAWMDAKAAITGADEKAILGSNIYGEEWAIKAYEDALSDNTLRGAVRQAVERQYQHSKQTYNRLKSMDGKQE
;
A
#
# COMPACT_ATOMS: atom_id res chain seq x y z
N MET A 1 -18.47 43.06 6.80
CA MET A 1 -18.70 42.37 8.08
C MET A 1 -18.60 40.86 7.84
N ARG A 2 -17.73 40.17 8.60
CA ARG A 2 -17.70 38.73 9.00
C ARG A 2 -17.74 37.66 7.88
N GLN A 3 -16.64 36.98 7.54
CA GLN A 3 -16.02 35.79 8.19
C GLN A 3 -16.96 34.61 8.49
N GLN A 4 -16.72 33.49 7.79
CA GLN A 4 -16.41 32.12 8.28
C GLN A 4 -16.45 31.20 7.04
N GLY A 5 -15.47 30.36 6.72
CA GLY A 5 -14.59 29.57 7.58
C GLY A 5 -14.95 28.09 7.36
N GLY A 6 -14.17 27.37 6.55
CA GLY A 6 -14.45 25.97 6.25
C GLY A 6 -13.37 25.33 5.38
N GLY A 7 -12.16 25.21 5.93
CA GLY A 7 -11.07 24.48 5.29
C GLY A 7 -11.48 23.03 5.00
N ARG A 8 -11.60 22.69 3.71
CA ARG A 8 -11.66 21.30 3.23
C ARG A 8 -10.27 20.69 3.33
N GLN A 9 -9.83 20.44 4.56
CA GLN A 9 -8.49 19.97 4.90
C GLN A 9 -8.41 18.46 4.67
N ASP A 10 -7.70 18.05 3.63
CA ASP A 10 -7.05 16.76 3.32
C ASP A 10 -7.78 15.40 3.43
N SER A 11 -8.76 15.23 4.32
CA SER A 11 -9.32 13.91 4.66
C SER A 11 -10.15 13.26 3.54
N THR A 12 -10.84 14.05 2.72
CA THR A 12 -11.63 13.54 1.57
C THR A 12 -10.74 12.99 0.46
N THR A 13 -9.55 13.58 0.28
CA THR A 13 -8.60 13.17 -0.77
C THR A 13 -7.88 11.88 -0.38
N VAL A 14 -7.41 11.76 0.87
CA VAL A 14 -6.67 10.57 1.34
C VAL A 14 -7.58 9.34 1.33
N LYS A 15 -8.81 9.45 1.85
CA LYS A 15 -9.77 8.33 1.88
C LYS A 15 -10.26 7.95 0.48
N GLY A 16 -10.48 8.93 -0.39
CA GLY A 16 -10.88 8.72 -1.79
C GLY A 16 -9.78 8.11 -2.66
N LYS A 17 -8.50 8.43 -2.39
CA LYS A 17 -7.34 7.80 -3.04
C LYS A 17 -7.18 6.35 -2.59
N PHE A 18 -7.30 6.08 -1.28
CA PHE A 18 -7.21 4.73 -0.74
C PHE A 18 -8.31 3.81 -1.29
N TYR A 19 -9.56 4.29 -1.32
CA TYR A 19 -10.68 3.53 -1.86
C TYR A 19 -10.49 3.21 -3.36
N ARG A 20 -9.97 4.16 -4.14
CA ARG A 20 -9.62 3.92 -5.55
C ARG A 20 -8.51 2.89 -5.70
N ALA A 21 -7.42 3.04 -4.96
CA ALA A 21 -6.30 2.09 -4.99
C ALA A 21 -6.76 0.65 -4.65
N TRP A 22 -7.65 0.51 -3.65
CA TRP A 22 -8.25 -0.79 -3.29
C TRP A 22 -9.16 -1.37 -4.39
N MET A 23 -9.97 -0.53 -5.04
CA MET A 23 -10.85 -0.97 -6.12
C MET A 23 -10.06 -1.32 -7.39
N ASP A 24 -9.03 -0.55 -7.75
CA ASP A 24 -8.14 -0.83 -8.88
C ASP A 24 -7.39 -2.15 -8.66
N ALA A 25 -6.93 -2.42 -7.43
CA ALA A 25 -6.33 -3.69 -7.05
C ALA A 25 -7.32 -4.87 -7.22
N LYS A 26 -8.57 -4.72 -6.79
CA LYS A 26 -9.61 -5.76 -6.99
C LYS A 26 -9.91 -6.02 -8.47
N ALA A 27 -9.99 -4.97 -9.28
CA ALA A 27 -10.26 -5.10 -10.71
C ALA A 27 -9.15 -5.87 -11.44
N ALA A 28 -7.88 -5.65 -11.07
CA ALA A 28 -6.74 -6.36 -11.66
C ALA A 28 -6.73 -7.88 -11.37
N ILE A 29 -7.25 -8.30 -10.20
CA ILE A 29 -7.23 -9.70 -9.76
C ILE A 29 -8.32 -10.56 -10.43
N THR A 30 -9.45 -9.96 -10.81
CA THR A 30 -10.66 -10.72 -11.24
C THR A 30 -10.63 -11.23 -12.68
N GLY A 31 -9.62 -10.91 -13.50
CA GLY A 31 -9.53 -11.29 -14.91
C GLY A 31 -8.21 -11.91 -15.37
N ALA A 32 -7.37 -12.41 -14.46
CA ALA A 32 -5.94 -12.63 -14.70
C ALA A 32 -5.49 -14.12 -14.71
N ASP A 33 -4.60 -14.45 -15.66
CA ASP A 33 -3.74 -15.65 -15.70
C ASP A 33 -2.77 -15.69 -14.49
N GLU A 34 -2.22 -16.86 -14.14
CA GLU A 34 -1.33 -17.01 -12.97
C GLU A 34 -0.16 -16.01 -12.98
N LYS A 35 0.43 -15.71 -14.14
CA LYS A 35 1.48 -14.66 -14.27
C LYS A 35 0.94 -13.26 -13.99
N ALA A 36 -0.28 -12.97 -14.42
CA ALA A 36 -0.91 -11.68 -14.17
C ALA A 36 -1.31 -11.50 -12.69
N ILE A 37 -1.72 -12.59 -12.00
CA ILE A 37 -1.94 -12.59 -10.55
C ILE A 37 -0.62 -12.36 -9.81
N LEU A 38 0.46 -13.02 -10.23
CA LEU A 38 1.79 -12.84 -9.64
C LEU A 38 2.27 -11.39 -9.81
N GLY A 39 2.15 -10.83 -11.01
CA GLY A 39 2.51 -9.43 -11.29
C GLY A 39 1.68 -8.43 -10.49
N SER A 40 0.36 -8.66 -10.35
CA SER A 40 -0.52 -7.82 -9.54
C SER A 40 -0.13 -7.84 -8.05
N ASN A 41 0.20 -9.02 -7.51
CA ASN A 41 0.67 -9.13 -6.12
C ASN A 41 2.03 -8.46 -5.91
N ILE A 42 2.99 -8.62 -6.84
CA ILE A 42 4.29 -7.93 -6.79
C ILE A 42 4.07 -6.41 -6.75
N TYR A 43 3.21 -5.90 -7.62
CA TYR A 43 2.86 -4.48 -7.67
C TYR A 43 2.21 -4.02 -6.35
N GLY A 44 1.24 -4.77 -5.84
CA GLY A 44 0.58 -4.47 -4.56
C GLY A 44 1.55 -4.43 -3.38
N GLU A 45 2.45 -5.40 -3.30
CA GLU A 45 3.49 -5.45 -2.26
C GLU A 45 4.48 -4.29 -2.38
N GLU A 46 4.84 -3.87 -3.59
CA GLU A 46 5.69 -2.68 -3.80
C GLU A 46 5.02 -1.40 -3.24
N TRP A 47 3.72 -1.22 -3.50
CA TRP A 47 2.97 -0.08 -2.95
C TRP A 47 2.81 -0.15 -1.44
N ALA A 48 2.58 -1.34 -0.89
CA ALA A 48 2.51 -1.54 0.55
C ALA A 48 3.83 -1.16 1.24
N ILE A 49 4.97 -1.58 0.68
CA ILE A 49 6.31 -1.24 1.17
C ILE A 49 6.52 0.28 1.17
N LYS A 50 6.18 0.97 0.07
CA LYS A 50 6.29 2.44 -0.01
C LYS A 50 5.43 3.15 1.03
N ALA A 51 4.19 2.69 1.22
CA ALA A 51 3.28 3.27 2.21
C ALA A 51 3.79 3.10 3.64
N TYR A 52 4.36 1.93 3.97
CA TYR A 52 4.97 1.70 5.27
C TYR A 52 6.24 2.53 5.47
N GLU A 53 7.06 2.70 4.44
CA GLU A 53 8.28 3.52 4.51
C GLU A 53 7.95 5.01 4.75
N ASP A 54 6.93 5.53 4.07
CA ASP A 54 6.38 6.87 4.30
C ASP A 54 5.88 7.03 5.74
N ALA A 55 5.07 6.06 6.21
CA ALA A 55 4.53 6.07 7.56
C ALA A 55 5.60 5.96 8.67
N LEU A 56 6.68 5.21 8.44
CA LEU A 56 7.80 5.08 9.39
C LEU A 56 8.73 6.30 9.37
N SER A 57 8.76 7.06 8.26
CA SER A 57 9.57 8.27 8.10
C SER A 57 8.97 9.49 8.80
N ASP A 58 7.64 9.60 8.85
CA ASP A 58 6.92 10.74 9.45
C ASP A 58 7.12 10.87 10.98
N ASN A 59 7.71 9.88 11.67
CA ASN A 59 7.95 9.88 13.14
C ASN A 59 6.72 10.14 14.03
N THR A 60 5.53 10.25 13.44
CA THR A 60 4.23 10.39 14.09
C THR A 60 3.81 9.09 14.76
N LEU A 61 4.23 7.94 14.21
CA LEU A 61 4.01 6.62 14.80
C LEU A 61 4.97 6.36 15.97
N ARG A 62 4.41 5.97 17.12
CA ARG A 62 5.15 5.72 18.36
C ARG A 62 4.75 4.41 19.03
N GLY A 63 5.66 3.89 19.86
CA GLY A 63 5.43 2.73 20.72
C GLY A 63 4.97 1.49 19.93
N ALA A 64 3.93 0.83 20.43
CA ALA A 64 3.42 -0.42 19.89
C ALA A 64 2.94 -0.30 18.43
N VAL A 65 2.41 0.86 18.03
CA VAL A 65 1.91 1.09 16.66
C VAL A 65 3.07 1.11 15.67
N ARG A 66 4.15 1.82 15.99
CA ARG A 66 5.37 1.84 15.16
C ARG A 66 5.95 0.44 15.01
N GLN A 67 6.03 -0.31 16.11
CA GLN A 67 6.53 -1.69 16.07
C GLN A 67 5.65 -2.62 15.24
N ALA A 68 4.32 -2.44 15.26
CA ALA A 68 3.41 -3.22 14.42
C ALA A 68 3.62 -2.92 12.93
N VAL A 69 3.74 -1.64 12.58
CA VAL A 69 4.01 -1.19 11.21
C VAL A 69 5.37 -1.71 10.72
N GLU A 70 6.40 -1.67 11.56
CA GLU A 70 7.72 -2.19 11.21
C GLU A 70 7.71 -3.70 10.97
N ARG A 71 6.98 -4.47 11.79
CA ARG A 71 6.80 -5.92 11.54
C ARG A 71 6.06 -6.19 10.23
N GLN A 72 5.01 -5.43 9.94
CA GLN A 72 4.24 -5.58 8.69
C GLN A 72 5.08 -5.20 7.47
N TYR A 73 5.89 -4.15 7.57
CA TYR A 73 6.85 -3.76 6.54
C TYR A 73 7.85 -4.88 6.21
N GLN A 74 8.44 -5.49 7.24
CA GLN A 74 9.37 -6.61 7.04
C GLN A 74 8.68 -7.82 6.40
N HIS A 75 7.43 -8.09 6.79
CA HIS A 75 6.66 -9.17 6.19
C HIS A 75 6.36 -8.91 4.71
N SER A 76 5.90 -7.71 4.35
CA SER A 76 5.70 -7.31 2.95
C SER A 76 6.99 -7.43 2.12
N LYS A 77 8.15 -7.03 2.67
CA LYS A 77 9.44 -7.21 2.00
C LYS A 77 9.77 -8.68 1.73
N GLN A 78 9.52 -9.56 2.70
CA GLN A 78 9.75 -10.99 2.52
C GLN A 78 8.82 -11.58 1.46
N THR A 79 7.54 -11.20 1.48
CA THR A 79 6.56 -11.61 0.48
C THR A 79 6.96 -11.12 -0.92
N TYR A 80 7.32 -9.84 -1.06
CA TYR A 80 7.80 -9.27 -2.33
C TYR A 80 9.00 -10.05 -2.89
N ASN A 81 10.01 -10.32 -2.07
CA ASN A 81 11.19 -11.07 -2.49
C ASN A 81 10.83 -12.50 -2.91
N ARG A 82 9.90 -13.14 -2.20
CA ARG A 82 9.42 -14.48 -2.55
C ARG A 82 8.68 -14.47 -3.88
N LEU A 83 7.77 -13.52 -4.11
CA LEU A 83 7.03 -13.39 -5.37
C LEU A 83 7.99 -13.11 -6.54
N LYS A 84 8.98 -12.23 -6.37
CA LYS A 84 10.02 -11.99 -7.39
C LYS A 84 10.86 -13.23 -7.68
N SER A 85 11.12 -14.08 -6.68
CA SER A 85 11.81 -15.36 -6.91
C SER A 85 10.96 -16.39 -7.66
N MET A 86 9.63 -16.28 -7.58
CA MET A 86 8.69 -17.14 -8.33
C MET A 86 8.55 -16.67 -9.77
N ASP A 87 8.58 -15.35 -10.00
CA ASP A 87 8.55 -14.72 -11.33
C ASP A 87 9.75 -15.14 -12.18
N GLY A 88 10.97 -15.07 -11.64
CA GLY A 88 12.19 -15.50 -12.33
C GLY A 88 12.40 -17.02 -12.45
N LYS A 89 11.50 -17.84 -11.89
CA LYS A 89 11.51 -19.31 -12.05
C LYS A 89 10.53 -19.80 -13.12
N GLN A 90 9.72 -18.91 -13.69
CA GLN A 90 8.80 -19.22 -14.79
C GLN A 90 9.37 -18.88 -16.19
N GLU A 91 10.70 -18.81 -16.29
CA GLU A 91 11.47 -18.75 -17.55
C GLU A 91 12.03 -20.13 -17.93
#